data_AF-A0A1Q8BD51-F1
#
_entry.id   AF-A0A1Q8BD51-F1
#
_cell.length_a   1.000
_cell.length_b   1.000
_cell.length_c   1.000
_cell.angle_alpha   90.00
_cell.angle_beta   90.00
_cell.angle_gamma   90.00
#
_symmetry.space_group_name_H-M   'P 1'
#
loop_
_entity.id
_entity.type
_entity.pdbx_description
1 polymer ?
#
loop_
_entity_poly.entity_id
_entity_poly.type
_entity_poly.pdbx_seq_one_letter_code
_entity_poly.pdbx_strand_id
1 'polypeptide(L)'
;MKYEVEFTYISLLRRHDLDISDRSNLSADSYGARMAELDLEIGKVQHEMNERQAKGSPTVDLEKRLEELEGQKHGLVERLEALWSA
;
A
#
# COMPACT_ATOMS: atom_id res chain seq x y z
N MET A 1 3.16 5.26 -21.77
CA MET A 1 3.48 5.45 -20.34
C MET A 1 3.14 4.15 -19.65
N LYS A 2 4.16 3.34 -19.34
CA LYS A 2 3.99 2.06 -18.66
C LYS A 2 4.32 2.31 -17.19
N TYR A 3 3.47 1.82 -16.31
CA TYR A 3 3.61 1.92 -14.86
C TYR A 3 4.88 1.17 -14.42
N GLU A 4 6.02 1.87 -14.43
CA GLU A 4 7.27 1.42 -13.78
C GLU A 4 7.27 1.91 -12.32
N VAL A 5 6.35 1.38 -11.52
CA VAL A 5 6.42 1.49 -10.05
C VAL A 5 6.31 0.10 -9.42
N GLU A 6 6.93 -0.88 -10.07
CA GLU A 6 7.28 -2.14 -9.42
C GLU A 6 8.80 -2.17 -9.33
N PHE A 7 9.43 -1.71 -8.23
CA PHE A 7 10.65 -2.36 -7.71
C PHE A 7 11.29 -1.85 -6.40
N THR A 8 10.80 -0.81 -5.71
CA THR A 8 11.64 -0.20 -4.66
C THR A 8 11.29 -0.57 -3.22
N TYR A 9 10.03 -0.91 -2.90
CA TYR A 9 9.59 -0.95 -1.48
C TYR A 9 9.93 -2.26 -0.73
N ILE A 10 9.76 -3.43 -1.35
CA ILE A 10 10.19 -4.71 -0.75
C ILE A 10 11.73 -4.74 -0.59
N SER A 11 12.44 -4.02 -1.46
CA SER A 11 13.89 -3.85 -1.42
C SER A 11 14.39 -2.96 -0.26
N LEU A 12 13.54 -2.06 0.25
CA LEU A 12 13.80 -1.22 1.43
C LEU A 12 13.65 -2.02 2.73
N LEU A 13 12.57 -2.81 2.84
CA LEU A 13 12.32 -3.67 4.01
C LEU A 13 13.36 -4.80 4.18
N ARG A 14 14.01 -5.25 3.10
CA ARG A 14 15.01 -6.35 3.15
C ARG A 14 16.43 -5.89 3.51
N ARG A 15 16.73 -4.57 3.48
CA ARG A 15 18.12 -4.09 3.53
C ARG A 15 18.66 -3.76 4.92
N HIS A 16 17.83 -3.67 5.94
CA HIS A 16 18.28 -3.32 7.29
C HIS A 16 17.63 -4.21 8.34
N ASP A 17 18.44 -5.10 8.93
CA ASP A 17 18.17 -5.70 10.23
C ASP A 17 17.92 -4.56 11.23
N LEU A 18 16.65 -4.36 11.60
CA LEU A 18 16.22 -3.32 12.52
C LEU A 18 16.54 -3.72 13.97
N ASP A 19 17.51 -3.03 14.56
CA ASP A 19 17.69 -2.97 16.01
C ASP A 19 16.58 -2.08 16.60
N ILE A 20 15.64 -2.73 17.27
CA ILE A 20 14.39 -2.14 17.78
C ILE A 20 14.66 -1.69 19.21
N SER A 21 14.97 -0.41 19.40
CA SER A 21 14.95 0.15 20.75
C SER A 21 14.77 1.67 20.74
N ASP A 22 13.53 2.15 20.53
CA ASP A 22 12.98 3.12 21.47
C ASP A 22 11.45 3.28 21.39
N ARG A 23 10.88 3.49 22.56
CA ARG A 23 9.44 3.49 22.86
C ARG A 23 8.79 4.82 22.46
N SER A 24 8.30 4.94 21.23
CA SER A 24 7.23 5.88 20.82
C SER A 24 6.87 5.63 19.35
N ASN A 25 5.58 5.52 19.03
CA ASN A 25 5.02 5.32 17.68
C ASN A 25 5.08 3.87 17.16
N LEU A 26 3.99 3.46 16.52
CA LEU A 26 3.73 2.16 15.86
C LEU A 26 5.03 1.44 15.43
N SER A 27 5.28 0.23 15.92
CA SER A 27 6.46 -0.54 15.53
C SER A 27 6.51 -0.73 14.01
N ALA A 28 7.71 -0.89 13.43
CA ALA A 28 7.87 -1.17 12.00
C ALA A 28 6.97 -2.34 11.53
N ASP A 29 6.73 -3.31 12.40
CA ASP A 29 5.79 -4.43 12.19
C ASP A 29 4.34 -3.96 12.00
N SER A 30 3.90 -2.94 12.73
CA SER A 30 2.55 -2.39 12.61
C SER A 30 2.36 -1.61 11.29
N TYR A 31 3.40 -0.94 10.80
CA TYR A 31 3.37 -0.31 9.49
C TYR A 31 3.38 -1.35 8.37
N GLY A 32 4.19 -2.41 8.50
CA GLY A 32 4.19 -3.54 7.57
C GLY A 32 2.84 -4.24 7.51
N ALA A 33 2.21 -4.49 8.66
CA ALA A 33 0.89 -5.11 8.74
C ALA A 33 -0.20 -4.25 8.06
N ARG A 34 -0.20 -2.94 8.29
CA ARG A 34 -1.16 -2.02 7.66
C ARG A 34 -0.95 -1.91 6.14
N MET A 35 0.30 -1.96 5.68
CA MET A 35 0.61 -1.98 4.25
C MET A 35 0.13 -3.27 3.57
N ALA A 36 0.35 -4.42 4.20
CA ALA A 36 -0.12 -5.71 3.70
C ALA A 36 -1.66 -5.78 3.65
N GLU A 37 -2.34 -5.17 4.62
CA GLU A 37 -3.81 -5.04 4.62
C GLU A 37 -4.31 -4.20 3.44
N LEU A 38 -3.69 -3.03 3.20
CA LEU A 38 -4.03 -2.18 2.06
C LEU A 38 -3.77 -2.87 0.72
N ASP A 39 -2.66 -3.60 0.58
CA ASP A 39 -2.36 -4.37 -0.64
C ASP A 39 -3.40 -5.45 -0.90
N LEU A 40 -3.85 -6.16 0.14
CA LEU A 40 -4.93 -7.15 0.03
C LEU A 40 -6.27 -6.51 -0.36
N GLU A 41 -6.60 -5.34 0.20
CA GLU A 41 -7.84 -4.64 -0.16
C GLU A 41 -7.81 -4.10 -1.60
N ILE A 42 -6.69 -3.51 -2.03
CA ILE A 42 -6.48 -3.06 -3.41
C ILE A 42 -6.67 -4.24 -4.37
N GLY A 43 -6.04 -5.38 -4.09
CA GLY A 43 -6.17 -6.59 -4.91
C GLY A 43 -7.61 -7.09 -5.02
N LYS A 44 -8.39 -7.04 -3.92
CA LYS A 44 -9.81 -7.42 -3.92
C LYS A 44 -10.64 -6.46 -4.79
N VAL A 45 -10.43 -5.15 -4.65
CA VAL A 45 -11.16 -4.14 -5.43
C VAL A 45 -10.86 -4.28 -6.92
N GLN A 46 -9.59 -4.45 -7.29
CA GLN A 46 -9.19 -4.68 -8.69
C GLN A 46 -9.79 -5.97 -9.25
N HIS A 47 -9.83 -7.05 -8.46
CA HIS A 47 -10.48 -8.29 -8.87
C HIS A 47 -11.98 -8.10 -9.11
N GLU A 48 -12.68 -7.43 -8.20
CA GLU A 48 -14.11 -7.14 -8.35
C GLU A 48 -14.39 -6.23 -9.56
N MET A 49 -13.52 -5.24 -9.81
CA MET A 49 -13.61 -4.40 -11.02
C MET A 49 -13.51 -5.23 -12.29
N ASN A 50 -12.54 -6.16 -12.36
CA ASN A 50 -12.38 -7.04 -13.51
C ASN A 50 -13.62 -7.91 -13.73
N GLU A 51 -14.21 -8.46 -12.67
CA GLU A 51 -15.44 -9.23 -12.77
C GLU A 51 -16.62 -8.38 -13.25
N ARG A 52 -16.78 -7.16 -12.74
CA ARG A 52 -17.86 -6.25 -13.13
C ARG A 52 -17.70 -5.78 -14.58
N GLN A 53 -16.49 -5.44 -15.00
CA GLN A 53 -16.17 -5.07 -16.38
C GLN A 53 -16.46 -6.22 -17.35
N ALA A 54 -16.07 -7.46 -16.99
CA ALA A 54 -16.40 -8.64 -17.78
C ALA A 54 -17.92 -8.87 -17.93
N LYS A 55 -18.71 -8.45 -16.94
CA LYS A 55 -20.17 -8.50 -16.93
C LYS A 55 -20.83 -7.24 -17.51
N GLY A 56 -20.05 -6.26 -18.00
CA GLY A 56 -20.55 -4.98 -18.51
C GLY A 56 -21.23 -4.10 -17.45
N SER A 57 -20.95 -4.35 -16.17
CA SER A 57 -21.50 -3.60 -15.03
C SER A 57 -20.62 -2.40 -14.69
N PRO A 58 -21.19 -1.29 -14.19
CA PRO A 58 -20.43 -0.10 -13.83
C PRO A 58 -19.45 -0.35 -12.68
N THR A 59 -18.25 0.24 -12.80
CA THR A 59 -17.14 0.15 -11.83
C THR A 59 -16.83 1.45 -11.10
N VAL A 60 -17.59 2.52 -11.34
CA VAL A 60 -17.30 3.87 -10.82
C VAL A 60 -17.08 3.90 -9.29
N ASP A 61 -17.91 3.19 -8.53
CA ASP A 61 -17.77 3.13 -7.06
C ASP A 61 -16.51 2.37 -6.62
N LEU A 62 -16.11 1.37 -7.39
CA LEU A 62 -14.88 0.60 -7.13
C LEU A 62 -13.63 1.38 -7.53
N GLU A 63 -13.69 2.15 -8.62
CA GLU A 63 -12.62 3.06 -9.05
C GLU A 63 -12.33 4.12 -7.99
N LYS A 64 -13.39 4.73 -7.43
CA LYS A 64 -13.25 5.68 -6.33
C LYS A 64 -12.63 5.03 -5.09
N ARG A 65 -13.06 3.82 -4.75
CA ARG A 65 -12.51 3.08 -3.61
C ARG A 65 -11.05 2.69 -3.83
N LEU A 66 -10.66 2.34 -5.05
CA LEU A 66 -9.28 2.06 -5.41
C LEU A 66 -8.40 3.30 -5.20
N GLU A 67 -8.83 4.46 -5.68
CA GLU A 67 -8.12 5.74 -5.51
C GLU A 67 -7.93 6.09 -4.03
N GLU A 68 -8.96 5.90 -3.21
CA GLU A 68 -8.88 6.13 -1.75
C GLU A 68 -7.86 5.20 -1.07
N LEU A 69 -7.82 3.91 -1.45
CA LEU A 69 -6.89 2.93 -0.90
C LEU A 69 -5.44 3.19 -1.35
N GLU A 70 -5.23 3.52 -2.62
CA GLU A 70 -3.92 3.90 -3.16
C GLU A 70 -3.41 5.17 -2.49
N GLY A 71 -4.29 6.16 -2.24
CA GLY A 71 -3.95 7.37 -1.50
C GLY A 71 -3.55 7.09 -0.04
N GLN A 72 -4.26 6.19 0.65
CA GLN A 72 -3.88 5.76 2.01
C GLN A 72 -2.52 5.06 2.03
N LYS A 73 -2.26 4.19 1.05
CA LYS A 73 -0.97 3.50 0.92
C LYS A 73 0.16 4.50 0.67
N HIS A 74 -0.05 5.46 -0.24
CA HIS A 74 0.94 6.49 -0.53
C HIS A 74 1.25 7.36 0.70
N GLY A 75 0.23 7.82 1.41
CA GLY A 75 0.42 8.61 2.63
C GLY A 75 1.12 7.84 3.76
N LEU A 76 0.97 6.51 3.83
CA LEU A 76 1.75 5.68 4.75
C LEU A 76 3.20 5.56 4.34
N VAL A 77 3.48 5.44 3.04
CA VAL A 77 4.85 5.41 2.50
C VAL A 77 5.56 6.73 2.79
N GLU A 78 4.93 7.88 2.51
CA GLU A 78 5.51 9.20 2.81
C GLU A 78 5.85 9.36 4.30
N ARG A 79 4.96 8.88 5.19
CA ARG A 79 5.20 8.92 6.64
C ARG A 79 6.38 8.03 7.05
N LEU A 80 6.53 6.85 6.43
CA LEU A 80 7.67 5.97 6.69
C LEU A 80 8.98 6.57 6.18
N GLU A 81 8.99 7.15 4.98
CA GLU A 81 10.16 7.83 4.42
C GLU A 81 10.58 9.03 5.29
N ALA A 82 9.61 9.80 5.80
CA ALA A 82 9.87 10.89 6.73
C ALA A 82 10.45 10.41 8.07
N LEU A 83 9.97 9.27 8.60
CA LEU A 83 10.52 8.66 9.82
C LEU A 83 11.93 8.10 9.63
N TRP A 84 12.28 7.65 8.42
CA TRP A 84 13.61 7.11 8.10
C TRP A 84 14.62 8.16 7.65
N SER A 85 14.16 9.35 7.23
CA SER A 85 15.02 10.46 6.80
C SER A 85 15.32 11.47 7.92
N ALA A 86 14.75 11.27 9.11
CA ALA A 86 14.95 12.10 10.31
C ALA A 86 15.98 11.45 11.25
#